data_AF-A0A3B8I669-F1
#
_entry.id   AF-A0A3B8I669-F1
#
_cell.length_a   1.000
_cell.length_b   1.000
_cell.length_c   1.000
_cell.angle_alpha   90.00
_cell.angle_beta   90.00
_cell.angle_gamma   90.00
#
_symmetry.space_group_name_H-M   'P 1'
#
loop_
_entity.id
_entity.type
_entity.pdbx_description
1 polymer ?
#
loop_
_entity_poly.entity_id
_entity_poly.type
_entity_poly.pdbx_seq_one_letter_code
_entity_poly.pdbx_strand_id
1 'polypeptide(L)'
;MILASNLKDNIDKAFLRRFQSMVHFEAPKYPERLRIWESILPQDLPLDTAVSVDTLARQYDLTAAQISNVVQQCFIHTLSQSANTISHDTLVVSLRKEYEKENRMFEDKL
;
A
#
# COMPACT_ATOMS: atom_id res chain seq x y z
N MET A 1 16.59 -22.36 7.28
CA MET A 1 16.40 -21.14 8.10
C MET A 1 16.02 -20.02 7.16
N ILE A 2 14.94 -19.30 7.44
CA ILE A 2 14.53 -18.11 6.67
C ILE A 2 14.62 -16.94 7.64
N LEU A 3 15.29 -15.86 7.22
CA LEU A 3 15.45 -14.64 8.00
C LEU A 3 15.00 -13.46 7.14
N ALA A 4 14.18 -12.59 7.73
CA ALA A 4 13.74 -11.34 7.12
C ALA A 4 14.22 -10.17 8.00
N SER A 5 14.82 -9.16 7.37
CA SER A 5 15.31 -7.97 8.06
C SER A 5 15.19 -6.75 7.15
N ASN A 6 14.77 -5.63 7.74
CA ASN A 6 14.72 -4.33 7.07
C ASN A 6 16.03 -3.54 7.24
N LEU A 7 17.02 -4.10 7.96
CA LEU A 7 18.27 -3.42 8.35
C LEU A 7 19.48 -4.17 7.80
N LYS A 8 19.62 -4.25 6.48
CA LYS A 8 20.72 -4.97 5.81
C LYS A 8 22.11 -4.47 6.26
N ASP A 9 22.26 -3.15 6.41
CA ASP A 9 23.56 -2.53 6.73
C ASP A 9 24.01 -2.77 8.17
N ASN A 10 23.10 -3.19 9.05
CA ASN A 10 23.40 -3.53 10.44
C ASN A 10 23.73 -5.01 10.65
N ILE A 11 23.75 -5.82 9.58
CA ILE A 11 24.08 -7.24 9.68
C ILE A 11 25.57 -7.46 9.43
N ASP A 12 26.23 -8.07 10.40
CA ASP A 12 27.66 -8.38 10.32
C ASP A 12 28.01 -9.27 9.11
N LYS A 13 29.11 -8.93 8.44
CA LYS A 13 29.57 -9.63 7.23
C LYS A 13 29.91 -11.10 7.50
N ALA A 14 30.41 -11.46 8.69
CA ALA A 14 30.70 -12.85 9.03
C ALA A 14 29.42 -13.68 9.23
N PHE A 15 28.32 -13.05 9.66
CA PHE A 15 27.00 -13.68 9.71
C PHE A 15 26.42 -13.87 8.31
N LEU A 16 26.50 -12.86 7.44
CA LEU A 16 25.99 -12.90 6.07
C LEU A 16 26.63 -14.01 5.21
N ARG A 17 27.92 -14.32 5.43
CA ARG A 17 28.63 -15.41 4.72
C ARG A 17 28.02 -16.80 4.93
N ARG A 18 27.18 -17.00 5.95
CA ARG A 18 26.50 -18.28 6.22
C ARG A 18 25.20 -18.46 5.42
N PHE A 19 24.74 -17.43 4.71
CA PHE A 19 23.56 -17.49 3.86
C PHE A 19 23.96 -17.80 2.43
N GLN A 20 23.36 -18.83 1.84
CA GLN A 20 23.62 -19.26 0.46
C GLN A 20 22.90 -18.39 -0.57
N SER A 21 21.81 -17.73 -0.17
CA SER A 21 21.01 -16.86 -1.02
C SER A 21 20.53 -15.66 -0.21
N MET A 22 20.50 -14.50 -0.87
CA MET A 22 19.97 -13.26 -0.33
C MET A 22 19.07 -12.64 -1.40
N VAL A 23 17.78 -12.51 -1.07
CA VAL A 23 16.80 -11.90 -1.96
C VAL A 23 16.54 -10.48 -1.48
N HIS A 24 16.78 -9.51 -2.37
CA HIS A 24 16.43 -8.13 -2.10
C HIS A 24 15.01 -7.85 -2.59
N PHE A 25 14.21 -7.23 -1.74
CA PHE A 25 12.86 -6.80 -2.07
C PHE A 25 12.88 -5.28 -2.25
N GLU A 26 12.73 -4.83 -3.50
CA GLU A 26 12.58 -3.43 -3.85
C GLU A 26 11.13 -2.97 -3.61
N ALA A 27 10.90 -1.66 -3.55
CA ALA A 27 9.56 -1.11 -3.55
C ALA A 27 8.82 -1.48 -4.85
N PRO A 28 7.52 -1.80 -4.79
CA PRO A 28 6.76 -2.19 -5.97
C PRO A 28 6.67 -1.03 -6.94
N LYS A 29 6.95 -1.29 -8.22
CA LYS A 29 6.71 -0.40 -9.34
C LYS A 29 5.23 -0.41 -9.70
N TYR A 30 4.85 0.50 -10.59
CA TYR A 30 3.48 0.61 -11.10
C TYR A 30 2.77 -0.73 -11.42
N PRO A 31 3.33 -1.66 -12.23
CA PRO A 31 2.62 -2.90 -12.56
C PRO A 31 2.44 -3.83 -11.36
N GLU A 32 3.36 -3.81 -10.39
CA GLU A 32 3.19 -4.55 -9.14
C GLU A 32 2.14 -3.89 -8.24
N ARG A 33 2.15 -2.56 -8.11
CA ARG A 33 1.14 -1.83 -7.32
C ARG A 33 -0.26 -2.03 -7.86
N LEU A 34 -0.44 -2.01 -9.18
CA LEU A 34 -1.73 -2.29 -9.82
C LEU A 34 -2.27 -3.64 -9.37
N ARG A 35 -1.45 -4.69 -9.47
CA ARG A 35 -1.82 -6.04 -9.02
C ARG A 35 -2.12 -6.10 -7.53
N ILE A 36 -1.33 -5.39 -6.71
CA ILE A 36 -1.55 -5.34 -5.27
C ILE A 36 -2.91 -4.72 -4.96
N TRP A 37 -3.24 -3.56 -5.56
CA TRP A 37 -4.55 -2.93 -5.38
C TRP A 37 -5.70 -3.85 -5.82
N GLU A 38 -5.60 -4.44 -7.00
CA GLU A 38 -6.61 -5.39 -7.51
C GLU A 38 -6.79 -6.61 -6.60
N SER A 39 -5.72 -7.07 -5.96
CA SER A 39 -5.76 -8.24 -5.07
C SER A 39 -6.33 -7.95 -3.68
N ILE A 40 -6.24 -6.70 -3.21
CA ILE A 40 -6.62 -6.31 -1.84
C ILE A 40 -8.03 -5.69 -1.82
N LEU A 41 -8.45 -5.04 -2.91
CA LEU A 41 -9.77 -4.43 -2.99
C LEU A 41 -10.88 -5.49 -2.87
N PRO A 42 -11.78 -5.39 -1.88
CA PRO A 42 -12.86 -6.33 -1.72
C PRO A 42 -13.91 -6.17 -2.83
N GLN A 43 -14.42 -7.29 -3.35
CA GLN A 43 -15.47 -7.28 -4.39
C GLN A 43 -16.79 -6.69 -3.87
N ASP A 44 -17.08 -6.86 -2.59
CA ASP A 44 -18.32 -6.42 -1.96
C ASP A 44 -18.36 -4.91 -1.65
N LEU A 45 -17.22 -4.21 -1.78
CA LEU A 45 -17.12 -2.78 -1.54
C LEU A 45 -16.30 -2.10 -2.65
N PRO A 46 -16.90 -1.93 -3.84
CA PRO A 46 -16.19 -1.36 -4.98
C PRO A 46 -15.83 0.11 -4.75
N LEU A 47 -14.84 0.58 -5.51
CA LEU A 47 -14.53 2.00 -5.63
C LEU A 47 -15.64 2.74 -6.38
N ASP A 48 -15.80 4.03 -6.10
CA ASP A 48 -16.63 4.92 -6.92
C ASP A 48 -16.18 4.89 -8.39
N THR A 49 -17.13 4.95 -9.31
CA THR A 49 -16.90 5.05 -10.76
C THR A 49 -15.97 6.20 -11.18
N ALA A 50 -15.87 7.25 -10.37
CA ALA A 50 -14.94 8.36 -10.61
C ALA A 50 -13.47 8.00 -10.31
N VAL A 51 -13.21 6.92 -9.57
CA VAL A 51 -11.87 6.51 -9.14
C VAL A 51 -11.45 5.25 -9.88
N SER A 52 -10.26 5.29 -10.50
CA SER A 52 -9.68 4.12 -11.14
C SER A 52 -8.49 3.56 -10.35
N VAL A 53 -8.40 2.23 -10.26
CA VAL A 53 -7.26 1.54 -9.66
C VAL A 53 -5.96 1.85 -10.41
N ASP A 54 -6.05 2.05 -11.73
CA ASP A 54 -4.90 2.45 -12.56
C ASP A 54 -4.33 3.81 -12.11
N THR A 55 -5.20 4.81 -11.91
CA THR A 55 -4.79 6.13 -11.40
C THR A 55 -4.10 5.99 -10.06
N LEU A 56 -4.67 5.19 -9.13
CA LEU A 56 -4.08 4.95 -7.81
C LEU A 56 -2.68 4.34 -7.90
N ALA A 57 -2.51 3.32 -8.73
CA ALA A 57 -1.23 2.64 -8.90
C ALA A 57 -0.16 3.53 -9.54
N ARG A 58 -0.55 4.46 -10.43
CA ARG A 58 0.36 5.40 -11.10
C ARG A 58 0.78 6.56 -10.21
N GLN A 59 -0.19 7.20 -9.55
CA GLN A 59 0.01 8.48 -8.87
C GLN A 59 0.61 8.33 -7.47
N TYR A 60 0.38 7.20 -6.80
CA TYR A 60 0.80 7.00 -5.42
C TYR A 60 1.87 5.90 -5.31
N ASP A 61 3.08 6.32 -4.94
CA ASP A 61 4.18 5.41 -4.61
C ASP A 61 4.00 4.86 -3.18
N LEU A 62 3.25 3.77 -3.11
CA LEU A 62 2.92 3.04 -1.89
C LEU A 62 3.48 1.61 -1.91
N THR A 63 3.93 1.14 -0.76
CA THR A 63 4.24 -0.27 -0.50
C THR A 63 2.97 -1.11 -0.36
N ALA A 64 3.10 -2.43 -0.44
CA ALA A 64 1.97 -3.34 -0.23
C ALA A 64 1.30 -3.17 1.14
N ALA A 65 2.09 -2.94 2.19
CA ALA A 65 1.58 -2.69 3.53
C ALA A 65 0.75 -1.39 3.59
N GLN A 66 1.24 -0.32 2.95
CA GLN A 66 0.51 0.95 2.89
C GLN A 66 -0.79 0.83 2.10
N ILE A 67 -0.78 0.16 0.96
CA ILE A 67 -2.00 -0.10 0.17
C ILE A 67 -3.03 -0.86 1.04
N SER A 68 -2.58 -1.91 1.74
CA SER A 68 -3.44 -2.67 2.67
C SER A 68 -4.03 -1.78 3.77
N ASN A 69 -3.22 -0.90 4.37
CA ASN A 69 -3.68 0.02 5.40
C ASN A 69 -4.73 1.00 4.87
N VAL A 70 -4.51 1.56 3.67
CA VAL A 70 -5.46 2.49 3.03
C VAL A 70 -6.78 1.80 2.75
N VAL A 71 -6.76 0.60 2.15
CA VAL A 71 -7.99 -0.17 1.87
C VAL A 71 -8.74 -0.50 3.16
N GLN A 72 -8.03 -0.93 4.20
CA GLN A 72 -8.64 -1.25 5.50
C GLN A 72 -9.29 -0.01 6.13
N GLN A 73 -8.62 1.14 6.09
CA GLN A 73 -9.18 2.40 6.59
C GLN A 73 -10.42 2.82 5.81
N CYS A 74 -10.38 2.72 4.47
CA CYS A 74 -11.53 2.99 3.62
C CYS A 74 -12.71 2.08 3.99
N PHE A 75 -12.46 0.78 4.12
CA PHE A 75 -13.48 -0.20 4.47
C PHE A 75 -14.17 0.12 5.80
N ILE A 76 -13.39 0.35 6.86
CA ILE A 76 -13.93 0.68 8.20
C ILE A 76 -14.74 1.98 8.13
N HIS A 77 -14.23 3.00 7.45
CA HIS A 77 -14.90 4.30 7.34
C HIS A 77 -16.22 4.17 6.56
N THR A 78 -16.20 3.53 5.39
CA THR A 78 -17.39 3.35 4.55
C THR A 78 -18.47 2.55 5.26
N LEU A 79 -18.10 1.46 5.97
CA LEU A 79 -19.06 0.70 6.77
C LEU A 79 -19.64 1.50 7.94
N SER A 80 -18.84 2.35 8.59
CA SER A 80 -19.33 3.22 9.67
C SER A 80 -20.40 4.20 9.20
N GLN A 81 -20.40 4.54 7.91
CA GLN A 81 -21.38 5.41 7.27
C GLN A 81 -22.56 4.65 6.63
N SER A 82 -22.64 3.33 6.82
CA SER A 82 -23.64 2.46 6.16
C SER A 82 -23.68 2.61 4.63
N ALA A 83 -22.53 2.93 4.03
CA ALA A 83 -22.36 3.03 2.59
C ALA A 83 -21.80 1.70 2.02
N ASN A 84 -22.08 1.45 0.74
CA ASN A 84 -21.66 0.23 0.04
C ASN A 84 -20.62 0.49 -1.06
N THR A 85 -20.03 1.68 -1.09
CA THR A 85 -19.04 2.08 -2.10
C THR A 85 -17.99 2.95 -1.42
N ILE A 86 -16.72 2.73 -1.76
CA ILE A 86 -15.62 3.58 -1.29
C ILE A 86 -15.67 4.88 -2.10
N SER A 87 -16.11 5.96 -1.45
CA SER A 87 -16.17 7.28 -2.05
C SER A 87 -14.77 7.89 -2.24
N HIS A 88 -14.65 8.79 -3.21
CA HIS A 88 -13.44 9.58 -3.44
C HIS A 88 -12.94 10.26 -2.16
N ASP A 89 -13.84 10.91 -1.41
CA ASP A 89 -13.49 11.61 -0.17
C ASP A 89 -12.89 10.68 0.89
N THR A 90 -13.51 9.50 1.10
CA THR A 90 -13.01 8.48 2.02
C THR A 90 -11.61 8.02 1.64
N LEU A 91 -11.39 7.83 0.33
CA LEU A 91 -10.11 7.39 -0.21
C LEU A 91 -9.01 8.45 -0.03
N VAL A 92 -9.30 9.72 -0.36
CA VAL A 92 -8.38 10.85 -0.17
C VAL A 92 -8.00 11.00 1.29
N VAL A 93 -8.97 10.94 2.21
CA VAL A 93 -8.71 11.02 3.65
C VAL A 93 -7.82 9.88 4.12
N SER A 94 -8.06 8.66 3.64
CA SER A 94 -7.27 7.47 4.01
C SER A 94 -5.86 7.51 3.43
N LEU A 95 -5.70 7.93 2.18
CA LEU A 95 -4.40 8.15 1.55
C LEU A 95 -3.60 9.22 2.29
N ARG A 96 -4.22 10.37 2.59
CA ARG A 96 -3.58 11.46 3.34
C ARG A 96 -3.04 10.98 4.68
N LYS A 97 -3.86 10.26 5.46
CA LYS A 97 -3.45 9.69 6.75
C LYS A 97 -2.25 8.74 6.61
N GLU A 98 -2.19 7.94 5.55
CA GLU A 98 -1.08 7.03 5.32
C GLU A 98 0.22 7.77 4.94
N TYR A 99 0.12 8.84 4.16
CA TYR A 99 1.27 9.71 3.82
C TYR A 99 1.79 10.49 5.05
N GLU A 100 0.89 10.96 5.91
CA GLU A 100 1.25 11.67 7.14
C GLU A 100 2.06 10.79 8.12
N LYS A 101 1.79 9.48 8.18
CA LYS A 101 2.59 8.54 9.00
C LYS A 101 4.06 8.46 8.60
N GLU A 102 4.35 8.69 7.33
CA GLU A 102 5.72 8.70 6.79
C GLU A 102 6.32 10.11 6.76
N ASN A 103 5.65 11.13 7.32
CA ASN A 103 6.01 12.54 7.15
C ASN A 103 6.17 12.95 5.67
N ARG A 104 5.37 12.35 4.78
CA ARG A 104 5.36 12.67 3.35
C ARG A 104 4.27 13.69 3.06
N MET A 105 4.54 14.61 2.14
CA MET A 105 3.54 15.56 1.65
C MET A 105 2.53 14.82 0.79
N PHE A 106 1.24 15.01 1.08
CA PHE A 106 0.15 14.44 0.29
C PHE A 106 -0.36 15.49 -0.69
N GLU A 107 -0.48 15.10 -1.96
CA GLU A 107 -1.13 15.87 -3.01
C GLU A 107 -2.29 15.03 -3.56
N ASP A 108 -3.45 15.66 -3.69
CA ASP A 108 -4.60 15.03 -4.33
C ASP A 108 -4.39 15.01 -5.84
N LYS A 109 -4.35 13.80 -6.43
CA LYS A 109 -4.01 13.53 -7.85
C LYS A 109 -5.01 12.58 -8.49
N LEU A 110 -6.16 12.38 -7.84
CA LEU A 110 -7.23 11.51 -8.30
C LEU A 110 -8.07 12.16 -9.41
#